data_AF-A0A239ITS0-F1
#
_entry.id   AF-A0A239ITS0-F1
#
_cell.length_a   1.000
_cell.length_b   1.000
_cell.length_c   1.000
_cell.angle_alpha   90.00
_cell.angle_beta   90.00
_cell.angle_gamma   90.00
#
_symmetry.space_group_name_H-M   'P 1'
#
loop_
_entity.id
_entity.type
_entity.pdbx_description
1 polymer ?
#
loop_
_entity_poly.entity_id
_entity_poly.type
_entity_poly.pdbx_seq_one_letter_code
_entity_poly.pdbx_strand_id
1 'polypeptide(L)'
;MSLAAAEDLLGPGRPHPAHRLKGPDVDGYPYSWDGLQLVVTQQAVSGIRINLWPGSTAKLPPLVLPDSEAYEATVLREELVAALDGAGCQHAVNSTLTFGEQSSILTQPADVCAVFSLPGRDNHVPHRDRHYLDVMHKHTA
;
A
#
# COMPACT_ATOMS: atom_id res chain seq x y z
N MET A 1 -20.06 -4.50 -8.60
CA MET A 1 -20.09 -3.21 -9.32
C MET A 1 -19.23 -3.37 -10.58
N SER A 2 -19.66 -2.89 -11.75
CA SER A 2 -18.84 -2.92 -12.96
C SER A 2 -17.76 -1.83 -12.91
N LEU A 3 -16.68 -1.99 -13.68
CA LEU A 3 -15.68 -0.94 -13.86
C LEU A 3 -16.32 0.34 -14.40
N ALA A 4 -17.23 0.24 -15.37
CA ALA A 4 -17.93 1.39 -15.94
C ALA A 4 -18.72 2.17 -14.87
N ALA A 5 -19.45 1.47 -13.98
CA ALA A 5 -20.17 2.12 -12.90
C ALA A 5 -19.22 2.80 -11.88
N ALA A 6 -18.02 2.26 -11.68
CA ALA A 6 -17.01 2.90 -10.84
C ALA A 6 -16.42 4.14 -11.53
N GLU A 7 -16.20 4.10 -12.85
CA GLU A 7 -15.74 5.25 -13.65
C GLU A 7 -16.79 6.37 -13.71
N ASP A 8 -18.07 6.04 -13.79
CA ASP A 8 -19.17 7.02 -13.70
C ASP A 8 -19.15 7.77 -12.35
N LEU A 9 -18.75 7.09 -11.28
CA LEU A 9 -18.70 7.66 -9.93
C LEU A 9 -17.39 8.42 -9.65
N LEU A 10 -16.26 7.92 -10.13
CA LEU A 10 -14.92 8.38 -9.76
C LEU A 10 -14.22 9.18 -10.87
N GLY A 11 -14.80 9.23 -12.08
CA GLY A 11 -14.11 9.64 -13.30
C GLY A 11 -13.28 8.51 -13.92
N PRO A 12 -12.59 8.75 -15.05
CA PRO A 12 -11.84 7.71 -15.75
C PRO A 12 -10.64 7.21 -14.94
N GLY A 13 -10.49 5.90 -14.81
CA GLY A 13 -9.35 5.28 -14.12
C GLY A 13 -8.12 5.17 -14.99
N ARG A 14 -6.93 5.13 -14.37
CA ARG A 14 -5.68 4.80 -15.07
C ARG A 14 -5.47 3.28 -15.06
N PRO A 15 -5.58 2.57 -16.19
CA PRO A 15 -5.37 1.12 -16.22
C PRO A 15 -3.91 0.78 -15.94
N HIS A 16 -3.68 -0.28 -15.16
CA HIS A 16 -2.34 -0.90 -15.04
C HIS A 16 -1.79 -1.28 -16.43
N PRO A 17 -0.47 -1.16 -16.70
CA PRO A 17 0.12 -1.47 -18.00
C PRO A 17 -0.25 -2.85 -18.57
N ALA A 18 -0.48 -3.85 -17.71
CA ALA A 18 -0.94 -5.17 -18.13
C ALA A 18 -2.24 -5.14 -18.95
N HIS A 19 -3.20 -4.28 -18.60
CA HIS A 19 -4.45 -4.09 -19.36
C HIS A 19 -4.19 -3.51 -20.76
N ARG A 20 -3.19 -2.63 -20.89
CA ARG A 20 -2.80 -2.08 -22.21
C ARG A 20 -2.11 -3.12 -23.09
N LEU A 21 -1.37 -4.04 -22.48
CA LEU A 21 -0.57 -5.05 -23.19
C LEU A 21 -1.38 -6.30 -23.55
N LYS A 22 -2.28 -6.73 -22.67
CA LYS A 22 -3.01 -8.00 -22.79
C LYS A 22 -4.50 -7.83 -23.08
N GLY A 23 -5.00 -6.60 -23.11
CA GLY A 23 -6.41 -6.28 -23.26
C GLY A 23 -7.13 -6.17 -21.90
N PRO A 24 -8.38 -5.67 -21.92
CA PRO A 24 -9.15 -5.33 -20.72
C PRO A 24 -9.63 -6.55 -19.91
N ASP A 25 -9.54 -7.76 -20.48
CA ASP A 25 -10.02 -9.00 -19.85
C ASP A 25 -8.96 -9.69 -18.99
N VAL A 26 -7.80 -9.06 -18.76
CA VAL A 26 -6.77 -9.60 -17.87
C VAL A 26 -7.13 -9.34 -16.41
N ASP A 27 -7.31 -10.42 -15.66
CA ASP A 27 -7.73 -10.35 -14.26
C ASP A 27 -6.59 -9.96 -13.30
N GLY A 28 -6.97 -9.40 -12.15
CA GLY A 28 -6.07 -9.19 -11.01
C GLY A 28 -5.20 -7.94 -11.10
N TYR A 29 -5.29 -7.17 -12.18
CA TYR A 29 -4.57 -5.90 -12.33
C TYR A 29 -5.48 -4.70 -12.04
N PRO A 30 -5.02 -3.70 -11.28
CA PRO A 30 -5.89 -2.61 -10.85
C PRO A 30 -6.09 -1.52 -11.91
N TYR A 31 -7.17 -0.77 -11.75
CA TYR A 31 -7.32 0.59 -12.26
C TYR A 31 -7.05 1.59 -11.13
N SER A 32 -6.34 2.68 -11.41
CA SER A 32 -5.87 3.62 -10.39
C SER A 32 -6.50 5.01 -10.53
N TRP A 33 -6.92 5.57 -9.40
CA TRP A 33 -7.34 6.96 -9.18
C TRP A 33 -6.47 7.53 -8.07
N ASP A 34 -5.28 7.98 -8.44
CA ASP A 34 -4.23 8.41 -7.50
C ASP A 34 -3.92 7.31 -6.47
N GLY A 35 -4.18 7.57 -5.19
CA GLY A 35 -3.99 6.62 -4.11
C GLY A 35 -5.06 5.52 -4.04
N LEU A 36 -6.17 5.62 -4.77
CA LEU A 36 -7.20 4.58 -4.84
C LEU A 36 -6.91 3.63 -6.01
N GLN A 37 -7.02 2.34 -5.78
CA GLN A 37 -6.88 1.29 -6.78
C GLN A 37 -8.08 0.34 -6.68
N LEU A 38 -8.71 0.04 -7.81
CA LEU A 38 -9.76 -0.99 -7.91
C LEU A 38 -9.21 -2.18 -8.66
N VAL A 39 -9.14 -3.34 -8.02
CA VAL A 39 -8.81 -4.60 -8.68
C VAL A 39 -10.03 -5.03 -9.47
N VAL A 40 -9.82 -5.31 -10.75
CA VAL A 40 -10.87 -5.73 -11.68
C VAL A 40 -10.67 -7.19 -12.06
N THR A 41 -11.75 -7.97 -11.99
CA THR A 41 -11.83 -9.35 -12.46
C THR A 41 -13.08 -9.45 -13.33
N GLN A 42 -12.97 -9.93 -14.57
CA GLN A 42 -14.08 -10.02 -15.52
C GLN A 42 -14.87 -8.71 -15.65
N GLN A 43 -14.16 -7.59 -15.74
CA GLN A 43 -14.71 -6.22 -15.83
C GLN A 43 -15.60 -5.79 -14.63
N ALA A 44 -15.57 -6.56 -13.55
CA ALA A 44 -16.20 -6.23 -12.27
C ALA A 44 -15.14 -5.88 -11.22
N VAL A 45 -15.45 -4.90 -10.37
CA VAL A 45 -14.63 -4.56 -9.21
C VAL A 45 -14.67 -5.73 -8.23
N SER A 46 -13.54 -6.39 -8.03
CA SER A 46 -13.36 -7.53 -7.14
C SER A 46 -12.58 -7.18 -5.88
N GLY A 47 -11.91 -6.04 -5.86
CA GLY A 47 -11.17 -5.56 -4.70
C GLY A 47 -10.95 -4.06 -4.73
N ILE A 48 -10.80 -3.47 -3.55
CA ILE A 48 -10.47 -2.06 -3.37
C ILE A 48 -9.16 -2.01 -2.58
N ARG A 49 -8.19 -1.26 -3.08
CA ARG A 49 -6.90 -1.03 -2.45
C ARG A 49 -6.66 0.46 -2.36
N ILE A 50 -6.11 0.92 -1.25
CA ILE A 50 -5.63 2.30 -1.14
C ILE A 50 -4.10 2.20 -1.14
N ASN A 51 -3.49 2.52 -2.27
CA ASN A 51 -2.05 2.53 -2.47
C ASN A 51 -1.52 3.94 -2.22
N LEU A 52 -1.35 4.27 -0.93
CA LEU A 52 -0.81 5.54 -0.46
C LEU A 52 0.72 5.59 -0.52
N TRP A 53 1.32 4.47 -0.90
CA TRP A 53 2.74 4.32 -1.07
C TRP A 53 3.19 4.86 -2.44
N PRO A 54 4.08 5.87 -2.47
CA PRO A 54 4.46 6.76 -1.37
C PRO A 54 4.24 8.23 -1.70
N GLY A 55 3.38 8.84 -0.90
CA GLY A 55 3.32 10.27 -0.66
C GLY A 55 3.28 10.55 0.85
N SER A 56 3.90 11.66 1.28
CA SER A 56 3.94 12.11 2.67
C SER A 56 2.56 12.24 3.31
N THR A 57 1.52 12.43 2.49
CA THR A 57 0.15 12.50 2.96
C THR A 57 -0.82 11.77 2.05
N ALA A 58 -1.86 11.21 2.66
CA ALA A 58 -3.00 10.62 1.98
C ALA A 58 -4.24 11.47 2.23
N LYS A 59 -5.01 11.70 1.16
CA LYS A 59 -6.37 12.21 1.24
C LYS A 59 -7.29 11.20 0.60
N LEU A 60 -8.33 10.80 1.33
CA LEU A 60 -9.34 9.90 0.77
C LEU A 60 -10.34 10.70 -0.07
N PRO A 61 -10.92 10.09 -1.12
CA PRO A 61 -12.01 10.75 -1.84
C PRO A 61 -13.14 11.11 -0.86
N PRO A 62 -13.77 12.29 -0.99
CA PRO A 62 -14.87 12.70 -0.09
C PRO A 62 -16.04 11.71 -0.05
N LEU A 63 -16.25 10.96 -1.14
CA LEU A 63 -17.22 9.86 -1.22
C LEU A 63 -16.91 8.70 -0.26
N VAL A 64 -15.64 8.49 0.08
CA VAL A 64 -15.18 7.44 1.00
C VAL A 64 -15.16 7.96 2.43
N LEU A 65 -14.63 9.18 2.63
CA LEU A 65 -14.59 9.84 3.93
C LEU A 65 -14.86 11.34 3.74
N PRO A 66 -16.09 11.81 4.02
CA PRO A 66 -16.42 13.23 3.97
C PRO A 66 -15.48 14.02 4.88
N ASP A 67 -15.05 15.20 4.41
CA ASP A 67 -14.16 16.10 5.15
C ASP A 67 -12.81 15.49 5.56
N SER A 68 -12.32 14.45 4.86
CA SER A 68 -11.02 13.86 5.18
C SER A 68 -9.91 14.91 5.05
N GLU A 69 -9.23 15.20 6.15
CA GLU A 69 -7.98 15.93 6.11
C GLU A 69 -6.88 15.07 5.45
N ALA A 70 -5.79 15.70 5.06
CA ALA A 70 -4.62 14.96 4.61
C ALA A 70 -3.93 14.35 5.84
N TYR A 71 -3.82 13.03 5.90
CA TYR A 71 -3.15 12.34 7.01
C TYR A 71 -1.76 11.88 6.59
N GLU A 72 -0.79 11.91 7.50
CA GLU A 72 0.50 11.24 7.31
C GLU A 72 0.25 9.76 7.02
N ALA A 73 0.59 9.34 5.81
CA ALA A 73 0.37 7.98 5.35
C ALA A 73 1.62 7.12 5.49
N THR A 74 2.74 7.75 5.85
CA THR A 74 4.02 7.08 5.95
C THR A 74 4.26 6.64 7.38
N VAL A 75 4.67 5.38 7.54
CA VAL A 75 5.07 4.84 8.85
C VAL A 75 6.55 4.49 8.73
N LEU A 76 7.39 5.14 9.52
CA LEU A 76 8.81 4.79 9.58
C LEU A 76 8.98 3.44 10.26
N ARG A 77 10.01 2.69 9.85
CA ARG A 77 10.41 1.45 10.52
C ARG A 77 10.61 1.68 12.02
N GLU A 78 11.32 2.75 12.37
CA GLU A 78 11.65 3.10 13.75
C GLU A 78 10.41 3.45 14.58
N GLU A 79 9.40 4.07 13.96
CA GLU A 79 8.12 4.37 14.62
C GLU A 79 7.32 3.10 14.89
N LEU A 80 7.27 2.16 13.93
CA LEU A 80 6.60 0.88 14.16
C LEU A 80 7.32 0.06 15.24
N VAL A 81 8.65 0.05 15.24
CA VAL A 81 9.46 -0.62 16.28
C VAL A 81 9.18 -0.02 17.64
N ALA A 82 9.22 1.31 17.77
CA ALA A 82 8.91 1.97 19.04
C ALA A 82 7.49 1.69 19.53
N ALA A 83 6.51 1.61 18.62
CA ALA A 83 5.14 1.25 18.96
C ALA A 83 5.01 -0.20 19.44
N LEU A 84 5.71 -1.14 18.79
CA LEU A 84 5.78 -2.55 19.22
C LEU A 84 6.42 -2.67 20.61
N ASP A 85 7.55 -1.99 20.83
CA ASP A 85 8.24 -1.97 22.12
C ASP A 85 7.34 -1.40 23.23
N GLY A 86 6.65 -0.29 22.96
CA GLY A 86 5.70 0.33 23.89
C GLY A 86 4.48 -0.55 24.20
N ALA A 87 4.07 -1.38 23.25
CA ALA A 87 3.00 -2.37 23.44
C ALA A 87 3.48 -3.68 24.09
N GLY A 88 4.78 -3.86 24.32
CA GLY A 88 5.36 -5.12 24.79
C GLY A 88 5.28 -6.25 23.76
N CYS A 89 5.12 -5.92 22.47
CA CYS A 89 5.11 -6.90 21.39
C CYS A 89 6.54 -7.29 21.03
N GLN A 90 6.85 -8.59 21.11
CA GLN A 90 8.15 -9.08 20.67
C GLN A 90 8.27 -8.98 19.15
N HIS A 91 9.47 -8.66 18.66
CA HIS A 91 9.79 -8.64 17.24
C HIS A 91 11.26 -9.00 17.02
N ALA A 92 11.55 -9.48 15.81
CA ALA A 92 12.91 -9.78 15.38
C ALA A 92 13.10 -9.35 13.93
N VAL A 93 14.35 -9.04 13.56
CA VAL A 93 14.71 -8.79 12.16
C VAL A 93 14.50 -10.07 11.35
N ASN A 94 13.76 -9.97 10.26
CA ASN A 94 13.63 -11.05 9.29
C ASN A 94 14.81 -10.98 8.33
N SER A 95 15.87 -11.75 8.60
CA SER A 95 17.10 -11.76 7.81
C SER A 95 16.90 -12.20 6.36
N THR A 96 15.88 -13.03 6.08
CA THR A 96 15.53 -13.47 4.72
C THR A 96 15.05 -12.32 3.83
N LEU A 97 14.35 -11.35 4.43
CA LEU A 97 13.76 -10.21 3.73
C LEU A 97 14.43 -8.87 4.11
N THR A 98 15.62 -8.93 4.71
CA THR A 98 16.42 -7.75 5.02
C THR A 98 17.68 -7.78 4.16
N PHE A 99 17.67 -7.03 3.07
CA PHE A 99 18.78 -6.93 2.13
C PHE A 99 18.67 -5.68 1.27
N GLY A 100 19.81 -5.12 0.84
CA GLY A 100 19.85 -3.94 -0.02
C GLY A 100 19.10 -2.76 0.58
N GLU A 101 18.10 -2.27 -0.13
CA GLU A 101 17.24 -1.14 0.26
C GLU A 101 15.96 -1.58 1.00
N GLN A 102 15.86 -2.86 1.36
CA GLN A 102 14.74 -3.45 2.05
C GLN A 102 15.11 -3.89 3.46
N SER A 103 14.24 -3.62 4.41
CA SER A 103 14.29 -4.15 5.77
C SER A 103 13.00 -4.89 6.08
N SER A 104 13.05 -5.89 6.96
CA SER A 104 11.85 -6.56 7.43
C SER A 104 11.94 -6.95 8.90
N ILE A 105 10.79 -6.90 9.59
CA ILE A 105 10.64 -7.42 10.95
C ILE A 105 9.49 -8.42 10.98
N LEU A 106 9.62 -9.42 11.85
CA LEU A 106 8.58 -10.39 12.16
C LEU A 106 8.14 -10.20 13.61
N THR A 107 6.85 -9.99 13.83
CA THR A 107 6.28 -9.87 15.17
C THR A 107 5.97 -11.22 15.78
N GLN A 108 6.00 -11.31 17.12
CA GLN A 108 5.62 -12.48 17.89
C GLN A 108 4.58 -12.11 18.95
N PRO A 109 3.62 -13.00 19.25
CA PRO A 109 3.38 -14.32 18.63
C PRO A 109 2.52 -14.25 17.36
N ALA A 110 2.19 -13.05 16.88
CA ALA A 110 1.23 -12.85 15.82
C ALA A 110 1.77 -13.17 14.41
N ASP A 111 3.05 -13.51 14.25
CA ASP A 111 3.77 -13.76 13.00
C ASP A 111 3.40 -12.77 11.90
N VAL A 112 3.30 -11.48 12.22
CA VAL A 112 3.06 -10.47 11.19
C VAL A 112 4.41 -10.01 10.67
N CYS A 113 4.62 -10.19 9.38
CA CYS A 113 5.78 -9.68 8.67
C CYS A 113 5.48 -8.26 8.21
N ALA A 114 6.26 -7.30 8.68
CA ALA A 114 6.29 -5.95 8.15
C ALA A 114 7.55 -5.81 7.29
N VAL A 115 7.37 -5.35 6.06
CA VAL A 115 8.43 -5.09 5.09
C VAL A 115 8.49 -3.58 4.86
N PHE A 116 9.70 -3.05 4.85
CA PHE A 116 10.00 -1.65 4.70
C PHE A 116 10.99 -1.46 3.56
N SER A 117 10.81 -0.37 2.82
CA SER A 117 11.60 -0.07 1.63
C SER A 117 12.11 1.37 1.72
N LEU A 118 13.31 1.63 1.21
CA LEU A 118 13.74 3.00 0.94
C LEU A 118 12.86 3.60 -0.17
N PRO A 119 12.58 4.90 -0.10
CA PRO A 119 11.81 5.56 -1.12
C PRO A 119 12.60 5.71 -2.43
N GLY A 120 12.02 5.23 -3.53
CA GLY A 120 12.45 5.48 -4.89
C GLY A 120 12.50 6.97 -5.26
N ARG A 121 13.10 7.29 -6.42
CA ARG A 121 13.42 8.66 -6.83
C ARG A 121 12.22 9.61 -6.78
N ASP A 122 11.07 9.18 -7.29
CA ASP A 122 9.90 10.04 -7.49
C ASP A 122 8.96 10.08 -6.26
N ASN A 123 9.37 9.45 -5.17
CA ASN A 123 8.60 9.37 -3.93
C ASN A 123 8.71 10.70 -3.16
N HIS A 124 7.57 11.29 -2.82
CA HIS A 124 7.50 12.55 -2.08
C HIS A 124 7.39 12.28 -0.58
N VAL A 125 8.51 11.97 0.07
CA VAL A 125 8.59 11.68 1.51
C VAL A 125 9.63 12.56 2.21
N PRO A 126 9.47 12.86 3.51
CA PRO A 126 10.34 13.81 4.21
C PRO A 126 11.79 13.33 4.42
N HIS A 127 12.03 12.02 4.54
CA HIS A 127 13.34 11.44 4.87
C HIS A 127 13.72 10.33 3.89
N ARG A 128 14.45 10.68 2.84
CA ARG A 128 14.75 9.75 1.74
C ARG A 128 15.72 8.61 2.09
N ASP A 129 16.43 8.75 3.20
CA ASP A 129 17.40 7.81 3.74
C ASP A 129 16.80 6.84 4.77
N ARG A 130 15.48 6.91 4.99
CA ARG A 130 14.77 6.05 5.95
C ARG A 130 13.87 5.03 5.27
N HIS A 131 13.69 3.92 5.97
CA HIS A 131 12.79 2.85 5.55
C HIS A 131 11.37 3.18 6.02
N TYR A 132 10.43 3.18 5.07
CA TYR A 132 9.01 3.34 5.37
C TYR A 132 8.28 2.02 5.13
N LEU A 133 7.14 1.83 5.78
CA LEU A 133 6.35 0.60 5.70
C LEU A 133 5.73 0.44 4.31
N ASP A 134 6.13 -0.62 3.61
CA ASP A 134 5.66 -0.95 2.25
C ASP A 134 4.48 -1.92 2.30
N VAL A 135 4.64 -3.03 3.03
CA VAL A 135 3.60 -4.04 3.18
C VAL A 135 3.64 -4.72 4.55
N MET A 136 2.47 -5.00 5.11
CA MET A 136 2.28 -5.92 6.24
C MET A 136 1.47 -7.12 5.78
N HIS A 137 1.89 -8.31 6.17
CA HIS A 137 1.15 -9.54 5.91
C HIS A 137 1.35 -10.53 7.05
N LYS A 138 0.35 -11.39 7.27
CA LYS A 138 0.53 -12.57 8.13
C LYS A 138 1.55 -13.48 7.46
N HIS A 139 2.65 -13.75 8.14
CA HIS A 139 3.62 -14.74 7.71
C HIS A 139 2.96 -16.10 7.80
N THR A 140 2.66 -16.70 6.65
CA THR A 140 2.28 -18.10 6.54
C THR A 140 3.57 -18.87 6.26
N ALA A 141 3.97 -19.71 7.22
CA ALA A 141 5.09 -20.63 7.05
C ALA A 141 4.83 -21.64 5.91
#